data_AF-A0A0W1APQ6-F1
#
_entry.id   AF-A0A0W1APQ6-F1
#
_cell.length_a   1.000
_cell.length_b   1.000
_cell.length_c   1.000
_cell.angle_alpha   90.00
_cell.angle_beta   90.00
_cell.angle_gamma   90.00
#
_symmetry.space_group_name_H-M   'P 1'
#
loop_
_entity.id
_entity.type
_entity.pdbx_description
1 polymer ?
#
loop_
_entity_poly.entity_id
_entity_poly.type
_entity_poly.pdbx_seq_one_letter_code
_entity_poly.pdbx_strand_id
1 'polypeptide(L)'
;MLGEAGDLSGYAHGNALLRHAGLNLAEASSGKWRGKMVLSKRGRPRLRRFLYLMTMCMVMTNPDVRALHHYNVDVKKLKKMKSIMKLCGKVARMLVGLAKSNEAYSSVKVFPLAA
;
A
#
# COMPACT_ATOMS: atom_id res chain seq x y z
N MET A 1 4.72 11.63 -7.48
CA MET A 1 5.11 10.24 -7.18
C MET A 1 6.53 9.95 -7.62
N LEU A 2 6.82 9.94 -8.93
CA LEU A 2 8.15 9.62 -9.45
C LEU A 2 9.26 10.53 -8.92
N GLY A 3 9.01 11.84 -8.77
CA GLY A 3 10.00 12.74 -8.14
C GLY A 3 10.32 12.42 -6.66
N GLU A 4 9.42 11.76 -5.94
CA GLU A 4 9.61 11.41 -4.53
C GLU A 4 10.04 9.95 -4.32
N ALA A 5 9.60 9.05 -5.21
CA ALA A 5 9.93 7.63 -5.22
C ALA A 5 11.21 7.32 -6.00
N GLY A 6 11.63 8.19 -6.92
CA GLY A 6 12.64 7.87 -7.93
C GLY A 6 12.09 6.91 -8.99
N ASP A 7 13.00 6.25 -9.70
CA ASP A 7 12.65 5.18 -10.62
C ASP A 7 12.09 3.97 -9.87
N LEU A 8 10.88 3.57 -10.24
CA LEU A 8 10.18 2.43 -9.65
C LEU A 8 10.77 1.08 -10.10
N SER A 9 11.42 1.04 -11.27
CA SER A 9 12.04 -0.18 -11.81
C SER A 9 13.24 -0.63 -10.97
N GLY A 10 13.96 0.33 -10.37
CA GLY A 10 15.09 0.08 -9.48
C GLY A 10 14.74 -0.52 -8.11
N TYR A 11 13.45 -0.65 -7.76
CA TYR A 11 13.06 -1.31 -6.52
C TYR A 11 13.06 -2.83 -6.67
N ALA A 12 13.83 -3.52 -5.80
CA ALA A 12 13.85 -4.98 -5.78
C ALA A 12 12.45 -5.61 -5.57
N HIS A 13 11.65 -5.01 -4.66
CA HIS A 13 10.30 -5.46 -4.32
C HIS A 13 9.46 -4.26 -3.85
N GLY A 14 8.13 -4.31 -4.03
CA GLY A 14 7.22 -3.31 -3.47
C GLY A 14 7.31 -3.07 -1.95
N ASN A 15 7.89 -3.99 -1.16
CA ASN A 15 8.17 -3.74 0.26
C ASN A 15 9.27 -2.70 0.46
N ALA A 16 10.23 -2.60 -0.47
CA ALA A 16 11.26 -1.56 -0.44
C ALA A 16 10.63 -0.18 -0.65
N LEU A 17 9.65 -0.05 -1.58
CA LEU A 17 8.88 1.19 -1.74
C LEU A 17 8.07 1.53 -0.47
N LEU A 18 7.46 0.54 0.17
CA LEU A 18 6.72 0.75 1.43
C LEU A 18 7.63 1.19 2.58
N ARG A 19 8.83 0.62 2.72
CA ARG A 19 9.84 1.07 3.69
C ARG A 19 10.27 2.50 3.40
N HIS A 20 10.51 2.84 2.14
CA HIS A 20 10.86 4.19 1.72
C HIS A 20 9.74 5.21 2.03
N ALA A 21 8.48 4.80 1.95
CA ALA A 21 7.33 5.62 2.38
C ALA A 21 7.08 5.63 3.91
N GLY A 22 7.76 4.79 4.68
CA GLY A 22 7.54 4.63 6.13
C GLY A 22 6.23 3.91 6.46
N LEU A 23 5.75 3.05 5.57
CA LEU A 23 4.54 2.22 5.71
C LEU A 23 4.85 0.79 6.17
N ASN A 24 6.07 0.52 6.64
CA ASN A 24 6.42 -0.74 7.27
C ASN A 24 5.95 -0.78 8.74
N LEU A 25 5.68 -1.99 9.23
CA LEU A 25 5.41 -2.23 10.63
C LEU A 25 6.71 -2.05 11.44
N ALA A 26 6.58 -1.48 12.62
CA ALA A 26 7.62 -1.30 13.61
C ALA A 26 7.05 -1.63 15.00
N GLU A 27 7.84 -2.32 15.79
CA GLU A 27 7.58 -2.60 17.19
C GLU A 27 8.59 -1.84 18.03
N ALA A 28 8.14 -1.16 19.08
CA ALA A 28 9.03 -0.61 20.08
C ALA A 28 9.26 -1.69 21.15
N SER A 29 10.44 -2.29 21.16
CA SER A 29 10.85 -3.26 22.18
C SER A 29 12.07 -2.75 22.94
N SER A 30 11.96 -2.71 24.26
CA SER A 30 13.12 -2.66 25.17
C SER A 30 13.19 -4.02 25.85
N GLY A 31 14.37 -4.51 26.27
CA GLY A 31 14.54 -5.91 26.71
C GLY A 31 13.53 -6.44 27.75
N LYS A 32 12.79 -5.57 28.45
CA LYS A 32 11.72 -5.90 29.40
C LYS A 32 10.29 -5.64 28.90
N TRP A 33 10.10 -4.91 27.80
CA TRP A 33 8.80 -4.45 27.31
C TRP A 33 8.66 -4.58 25.80
N ARG A 34 7.56 -5.20 25.35
CA ARG A 34 7.14 -5.25 23.95
C ARG A 34 5.92 -4.36 23.73
N GLY A 35 6.07 -3.41 22.82
CA GLY A 35 5.04 -2.44 22.48
C GLY A 35 4.06 -2.91 21.42
N LYS A 36 3.08 -2.05 21.12
CA LYS A 36 2.12 -2.30 20.04
C LYS A 36 2.79 -2.16 18.68
N MET A 37 2.43 -3.06 17.75
CA MET A 37 2.81 -2.95 16.34
C MET A 37 2.20 -1.70 15.71
N VAL A 38 3.04 -0.76 15.31
CA VAL A 38 2.64 0.52 14.69
C VAL A 38 3.29 0.69 13.32
N LEU A 39 2.78 1.60 12.52
CA LEU A 39 3.47 2.05 11.31
C LEU A 39 4.71 2.86 11.72
N SER A 40 5.85 2.58 11.10
CA SER A 40 7.12 3.22 11.44
C SER A 40 7.08 4.74 11.25
N LYS A 41 6.43 5.22 10.17
CA LYS A 41 6.38 6.63 9.74
C LYS A 41 7.76 7.29 9.54
N ARG A 42 8.86 6.52 9.53
CA ARG A 42 10.26 7.00 9.41
C ARG A 42 10.73 7.27 7.96
N GLY A 43 9.90 7.00 6.96
CA GLY A 43 10.20 7.26 5.55
C GLY A 43 9.71 8.63 5.05
N ARG A 44 9.77 8.87 3.73
CA ARG A 44 9.42 10.16 3.12
C ARG A 44 7.93 10.51 3.31
N PRO A 45 7.59 11.61 4.00
CA PRO A 45 6.20 11.97 4.30
C PRO A 45 5.41 12.36 3.04
N ARG A 46 6.05 13.01 2.06
CA ARG A 46 5.42 13.36 0.78
C ARG A 46 5.05 12.12 -0.03
N LEU A 47 5.97 11.16 -0.16
CA LEU A 47 5.70 9.88 -0.81
C LEU A 47 4.52 9.15 -0.15
N ARG A 48 4.49 9.12 1.19
CA ARG A 48 3.38 8.55 1.96
C ARG A 48 2.05 9.23 1.66
N ARG A 49 2.03 10.57 1.61
CA ARG A 49 0.83 11.35 1.26
C ARG A 49 0.36 11.02 -0.16
N PHE A 50 1.27 10.94 -1.13
CA PHE A 50 0.90 10.59 -2.49
C PHE A 50 0.34 9.16 -2.60
N LEU A 51 0.92 8.18 -1.90
CA LEU A 51 0.41 6.80 -1.90
C LEU A 51 -1.01 6.74 -1.34
N TYR A 52 -1.26 7.51 -0.29
CA TYR A 52 -2.60 7.64 0.29
C TYR A 52 -3.59 8.26 -0.70
N LEU A 53 -3.24 9.39 -1.31
CA LEU A 53 -4.11 10.08 -2.27
C LEU A 53 -4.38 9.25 -3.52
N MET A 54 -3.36 8.58 -4.09
CA MET A 54 -3.57 7.68 -5.22
C MET A 54 -4.53 6.54 -4.87
N THR A 55 -4.37 5.94 -3.69
CA THR A 55 -5.25 4.86 -3.25
C THR A 55 -6.67 5.36 -3.03
N MET A 56 -6.84 6.55 -2.46
CA MET A 56 -8.15 7.21 -2.32
C MET A 56 -8.83 7.42 -3.67
N CYS A 57 -8.14 8.04 -4.63
CA CYS A 57 -8.67 8.26 -5.97
C CYS A 57 -9.05 6.93 -6.63
N MET A 58 -8.21 5.91 -6.50
CA MET A 58 -8.45 4.58 -7.08
C MET A 58 -9.67 3.88 -6.47
N VAL A 59 -9.92 4.04 -5.17
CA VAL A 59 -11.14 3.53 -4.51
C VAL A 59 -12.40 4.25 -5.04
N MET A 60 -12.29 5.52 -5.42
CA MET A 60 -13.42 6.28 -5.95
C MET A 60 -13.70 5.97 -7.43
N THR A 61 -12.65 5.80 -8.24
CA THR A 61 -12.79 5.64 -9.69
C THR A 61 -12.92 4.18 -10.13
N ASN A 62 -12.25 3.24 -9.45
CA ASN A 62 -12.19 1.85 -9.88
C ASN A 62 -13.12 0.95 -9.04
N PRO A 63 -14.09 0.27 -9.68
CA PRO A 63 -15.06 -0.57 -8.98
C PRO A 63 -14.40 -1.77 -8.25
N ASP A 64 -13.32 -2.34 -8.77
CA ASP A 64 -12.64 -3.49 -8.18
C ASP A 64 -12.00 -3.13 -6.84
N VAL A 65 -11.33 -1.97 -6.80
CA VAL A 65 -10.65 -1.48 -5.59
C VAL A 65 -11.67 -1.05 -4.54
N ARG A 66 -12.80 -0.48 -4.98
CA ARG A 66 -13.95 -0.17 -4.13
C ARG A 66 -14.55 -1.45 -3.54
N ALA A 67 -14.81 -2.47 -4.34
CA ALA A 67 -15.32 -3.77 -3.87
C ALA A 67 -14.36 -4.39 -2.84
N LEU A 68 -13.05 -4.31 -3.07
CA LEU A 68 -12.06 -4.77 -2.10
C LEU A 68 -12.07 -3.94 -0.80
N HIS A 69 -12.33 -2.64 -0.89
CA HIS A 69 -12.50 -1.78 0.29
C HIS A 69 -13.73 -2.21 1.10
N HIS A 70 -14.88 -2.39 0.45
CA HIS A 70 -16.11 -2.89 1.08
C HIS A 70 -15.89 -4.26 1.73
N TYR A 71 -15.31 -5.22 1.01
CA TYR A 71 -14.98 -6.53 1.57
C TYR A 71 -14.08 -6.46 2.81
N ASN A 72 -13.08 -5.57 2.81
CA ASN A 72 -12.22 -5.38 3.99
C ASN A 72 -12.97 -4.76 5.17
N VAL A 73 -13.94 -3.88 4.93
CA VAL A 73 -14.73 -3.21 5.98
C VAL A 73 -15.84 -4.11 6.50
N ASP A 74 -16.60 -4.75 5.62
CA ASP A 74 -17.83 -5.47 5.96
C ASP A 74 -17.54 -6.91 6.39
N VAL A 75 -16.71 -7.64 5.62
CA VAL A 75 -16.40 -9.05 5.91
C VAL A 75 -15.27 -9.16 6.94
N LYS A 76 -14.16 -8.45 6.73
CA LYS A 76 -13.00 -8.48 7.65
C LYS A 76 -13.15 -7.57 8.86
N LYS A 77 -14.27 -6.84 8.96
CA LYS A 77 -14.59 -5.90 10.06
C LYS A 77 -13.45 -4.91 10.36
N LEU A 78 -12.71 -4.49 9.32
CA LEU A 78 -11.64 -3.51 9.49
C LEU A 78 -12.22 -2.10 9.54
N LYS A 79 -11.65 -1.25 10.42
CA LYS A 79 -11.93 0.19 10.38
C LYS A 79 -11.59 0.73 8.98
N LYS A 80 -12.43 1.63 8.45
CA LYS A 80 -12.29 2.24 7.11
C LYS A 80 -10.84 2.69 6.84
N MET A 81 -10.25 3.47 7.75
CA MET A 81 -8.87 3.95 7.60
C MET A 81 -7.81 2.83 7.55
N LYS A 82 -8.00 1.74 8.32
CA LYS A 82 -7.10 0.57 8.26
C LYS A 82 -7.21 -0.15 6.92
N SER A 83 -8.42 -0.25 6.37
CA SER A 83 -8.59 -0.83 5.03
C SER A 83 -7.87 0.00 3.96
N ILE A 84 -7.90 1.33 4.04
CA ILE A 84 -7.18 2.18 3.08
C ILE A 84 -5.68 2.00 3.19
N MET A 85 -5.13 1.98 4.41
CA MET A 85 -3.69 1.73 4.62
C MET A 85 -3.29 0.35 4.06
N LYS A 86 -4.15 -0.66 4.21
CA LYS A 86 -3.94 -1.98 3.62
C LYS A 86 -3.91 -1.94 2.09
N LEU A 87 -4.84 -1.20 1.48
CA LEU A 87 -4.88 -0.99 0.04
C LEU A 87 -3.65 -0.21 -0.47
N CYS A 88 -3.16 0.79 0.27
CA CYS A 88 -1.91 1.50 -0.07
C CYS A 88 -0.73 0.52 -0.19
N GLY A 89 -0.64 -0.45 0.72
CA GLY A 89 0.35 -1.53 0.67
C GLY A 89 0.24 -2.43 -0.58
N LYS A 90 -0.97 -2.59 -1.10
CA LYS A 90 -1.24 -3.38 -2.31
C LYS A 90 -0.93 -2.58 -3.58
N VAL A 91 -1.35 -1.32 -3.63
CA VAL A 91 -1.05 -0.37 -4.72
C VAL A 91 0.45 -0.18 -4.87
N ALA A 92 1.19 0.01 -3.76
CA ALA A 92 2.66 0.14 -3.83
C ALA A 92 3.35 -1.08 -4.45
N ARG A 93 2.87 -2.29 -4.14
CA ARG A 93 3.39 -3.53 -4.73
C ARG A 93 3.02 -3.66 -6.20
N MET A 94 1.80 -3.30 -6.56
CA MET A 94 1.33 -3.24 -7.93
C MET A 94 2.18 -2.27 -8.78
N LEU A 95 2.46 -1.06 -8.27
CA LEU A 95 3.27 -0.06 -8.97
C LEU A 95 4.69 -0.57 -9.27
N VAL A 96 5.35 -1.21 -8.31
CA VAL A 96 6.68 -1.79 -8.53
C VAL A 96 6.61 -2.99 -9.48
N GLY A 97 5.55 -3.80 -9.41
CA GLY A 97 5.32 -4.88 -10.36
C GLY A 97 5.23 -4.35 -11.79
N LEU A 98 4.31 -3.41 -12.05
CA LEU A 98 4.10 -2.82 -13.37
C LEU A 98 5.36 -2.16 -13.92
N ALA A 99 6.10 -1.43 -13.09
CA ALA A 99 7.33 -0.77 -13.49
C ALA A 99 8.44 -1.77 -13.92
N LYS A 100 8.39 -3.01 -13.43
CA LYS A 100 9.37 -4.05 -13.76
C LYS A 100 8.94 -4.92 -14.93
N SER A 101 7.65 -5.26 -15.02
CA SER A 101 7.17 -6.21 -16.03
C SER A 101 6.81 -5.54 -17.37
N ASN A 102 6.70 -4.20 -17.46
CA ASN A 102 6.25 -3.49 -18.68
C ASN A 102 4.93 -4.03 -19.28
N GLU A 103 4.18 -4.80 -18.49
CA GLU A 103 2.90 -5.38 -18.89
C GLU A 103 1.76 -4.39 -18.61
N ALA A 104 0.74 -4.41 -19.47
CA ALA A 104 -0.48 -3.68 -19.22
C ALA A 104 -1.14 -4.12 -17.90
N TYR A 105 -1.71 -3.16 -17.17
CA TYR A 105 -2.43 -3.43 -15.94
C TYR A 105 -3.59 -4.40 -16.19
N SER A 106 -3.57 -5.54 -15.50
CA SER A 106 -4.68 -6.50 -15.48
C SER A 106 -5.28 -6.53 -14.07
N SER A 107 -6.55 -6.16 -13.95
CA SER A 107 -7.28 -6.18 -12.68
C SER A 107 -7.28 -7.56 -12.03
N VAL A 108 -7.35 -8.62 -12.85
CA VAL A 108 -7.34 -10.02 -12.41
C VAL A 108 -6.06 -10.38 -11.66
N LYS A 109 -4.90 -9.95 -12.16
CA LYS A 109 -3.60 -10.20 -11.50
C LYS A 109 -3.45 -9.45 -10.18
N VAL A 110 -4.12 -8.30 -10.04
CA VAL A 110 -3.96 -7.40 -8.88
C VAL A 110 -5.01 -7.67 -7.81
N PHE A 111 -6.23 -8.02 -8.18
CA PHE A 111 -7.37 -8.25 -7.29
C PHE A 111 -8.06 -9.59 -7.61
N PRO A 112 -7.45 -10.73 -7.25
CA PRO A 112 -8.03 -12.07 -7.53
C PRO A 112 -9.33 -12.38 -6.77
N LEU A 113 -9.81 -11.45 -5.93
CA LEU A 113 -11.06 -11.54 -5.16
C LEU A 113 -12.22 -10.75 -5.82
N ALA A 114 -11.99 -10.18 -7.00
CA ALA A 114 -13.01 -9.48 -7.80
C ALA A 114 -13.55 -10.35 -8.95
N ALA A 115 -13.19 -11.63 -8.97
CA ALA A 115 -13.75 -12.66 -9.85
C ALA A 115 -14.65 -13.59 -9.03
#